data_AF-A0A6N6WN96-F1
#
_entry.id   AF-A0A6N6WN96-F1
#
_cell.length_a   1.000
_cell.length_b   1.000
_cell.length_c   1.000
_cell.angle_alpha   90.00
_cell.angle_beta   90.00
_cell.angle_gamma   90.00
#
_symmetry.space_group_name_H-M   'P 1'
#
loop_
_entity.id
_entity.type
_entity.pdbx_description
1 polymer ?
#
loop_
_entity_poly.entity_id
_entity_poly.type
_entity_poly.pdbx_seq_one_letter_code
_entity_poly.pdbx_strand_id
1 'polypeptide(L)'
;KLYNLAHIATNSPLKSHDSDDLLFKKLFSPSKLMTIIGDEIPLISEKQSLSKVLLNDENNELSDGTNFWDKNRQLTTDEIACYLQKIAANAKNTQVNYPTGLYVPYSTRTHLEDALNENIKSDPSWPNKVQLFPIN
;
A
#
# COMPACT_ATOMS: atom_id res chain seq x y z
N LYS A 1 11.28 17.87 -16.09
CA LYS A 1 12.70 17.89 -15.61
C LYS A 1 13.03 16.68 -14.73
N LEU A 2 12.30 16.42 -13.65
CA LEU A 2 12.48 15.23 -12.80
C LEU A 2 12.17 13.91 -13.53
N TYR A 3 11.08 13.87 -14.32
CA TYR A 3 10.78 12.73 -15.20
C TYR A 3 11.95 12.42 -16.16
N ASN A 4 12.49 13.41 -16.87
CA ASN A 4 13.61 13.20 -17.78
C ASN A 4 14.86 12.66 -17.04
N LEU A 5 15.11 13.09 -15.80
CA LEU A 5 16.20 12.56 -14.97
C LEU A 5 15.98 11.09 -14.61
N ALA A 6 14.76 10.72 -14.22
CA ALA A 6 14.40 9.33 -13.92
C ALA A 6 14.42 8.45 -15.19
N HIS A 7 13.89 8.94 -16.30
CA HIS A 7 13.84 8.25 -17.59
C HIS A 7 15.25 7.99 -18.18
N ILE A 8 16.18 8.94 -18.02
CA ILE A 8 17.59 8.75 -18.38
C ILE A 8 18.27 7.70 -17.48
N ALA A 9 17.94 7.70 -16.18
CA ALA A 9 18.44 6.71 -15.23
C ALA A 9 17.91 5.29 -15.51
N THR A 10 16.67 5.15 -16.00
CA THR A 10 16.04 3.85 -16.32
C THR A 10 16.32 3.31 -17.72
N ASN A 11 16.59 4.18 -18.72
CA ASN A 11 16.91 3.76 -20.10
C ASN A 11 18.40 3.58 -20.39
N SER A 12 19.28 3.89 -19.43
CA SER A 12 20.62 3.33 -19.44
C SER A 12 20.50 1.85 -19.05
N PRO A 13 21.20 0.90 -19.71
CA PRO A 13 21.14 -0.51 -19.32
C PRO A 13 21.46 -0.54 -17.83
N LEU A 14 20.51 -0.99 -17.00
CA LEU A 14 20.57 -1.00 -15.53
C LEU A 14 21.98 -1.37 -15.08
N LYS A 15 22.85 -0.36 -14.93
CA LYS A 15 24.24 -0.56 -14.55
C LYS A 15 24.15 -0.74 -13.06
N SER A 16 24.09 -2.02 -12.69
CA SER A 16 24.21 -2.66 -11.38
C SER A 16 23.68 -1.88 -10.18
N HIS A 17 23.09 -2.61 -9.25
CA HIS A 17 22.76 -2.16 -7.89
C HIS A 17 23.95 -1.53 -7.11
N ASP A 18 25.14 -1.38 -7.70
CA ASP A 18 26.39 -0.85 -7.14
C ASP A 18 26.64 0.64 -7.42
N SER A 19 25.70 1.39 -8.01
CA SER A 19 25.89 2.85 -8.09
C SER A 19 25.77 3.46 -6.68
N ASP A 20 26.87 3.98 -6.14
CA ASP A 20 26.92 4.69 -4.84
C ASP A 20 26.14 6.02 -4.83
N ASP A 21 25.54 6.39 -5.94
CA ASP A 21 24.75 7.60 -6.06
C ASP A 21 23.43 7.44 -5.29
N LEU A 22 23.34 8.15 -4.16
CA LEU A 22 22.17 8.20 -3.28
C LEU A 22 20.90 8.59 -4.05
N LEU A 23 21.03 9.36 -5.13
CA LEU A 23 19.92 9.72 -6.01
C LEU A 23 19.37 8.48 -6.72
N PHE A 24 20.24 7.62 -7.26
CA PHE A 24 19.86 6.36 -7.89
C PHE A 24 19.22 5.42 -6.87
N LYS A 25 19.82 5.23 -5.68
CA LYS A 25 19.19 4.41 -4.63
C LYS A 25 17.79 4.88 -4.24
N LYS A 26 17.53 6.20 -4.19
CA LYS A 26 16.19 6.76 -3.93
C LYS A 26 15.23 6.66 -5.11
N LEU A 27 15.73 6.68 -6.34
CA LEU A 27 14.92 6.44 -7.54
C LEU A 27 14.55 4.96 -7.63
N PHE A 28 15.47 4.03 -7.39
CA PHE A 28 15.24 2.59 -7.49
C PHE A 28 14.77 1.93 -6.17
N SER A 29 14.23 2.70 -5.22
CA SER A 29 13.61 2.16 -4.01
C SER A 29 12.20 2.72 -3.82
N PRO A 30 11.35 2.04 -3.03
CA PRO A 30 10.05 2.56 -2.62
C PRO A 30 10.20 3.88 -1.85
N SER A 31 10.14 5.01 -2.55
CA SER A 31 10.42 6.33 -2.01
C SER A 31 9.37 7.37 -2.39
N LYS A 32 9.18 8.38 -1.51
CA LYS A 32 8.27 9.50 -1.77
C LYS A 32 8.60 10.24 -3.07
N LEU A 33 9.89 10.39 -3.38
CA LEU A 33 10.33 11.05 -4.60
C LEU A 33 9.86 10.26 -5.83
N MET A 34 10.01 8.94 -5.80
CA MET A 34 9.57 8.07 -6.89
C MET A 34 8.05 8.10 -7.06
N THR A 35 7.29 8.13 -5.97
CA THR A 35 5.83 8.33 -6.00
C THR A 35 5.44 9.65 -6.66
N ILE A 36 6.14 10.76 -6.36
CA ILE A 36 5.85 12.07 -6.97
C ILE A 36 6.18 12.06 -8.46
N ILE A 37 7.33 11.49 -8.85
CA ILE A 37 7.76 11.44 -10.25
C ILE A 37 6.77 10.64 -11.09
N GLY A 38 6.25 9.53 -10.56
CA GLY A 38 5.32 8.68 -11.30
C GLY A 38 4.04 9.39 -11.71
N ASP A 39 3.57 10.40 -10.99
CA ASP A 39 2.33 11.13 -11.34
C ASP A 39 2.48 11.88 -12.68
N GLU A 40 3.68 12.46 -12.89
CA GLU A 40 4.07 13.22 -14.08
C GLU A 40 4.32 12.34 -15.32
N ILE A 41 4.38 11.01 -15.17
CA ILE A 41 4.62 10.08 -16.27
C ILE A 41 3.37 10.05 -17.19
N PRO A 42 3.50 10.34 -18.49
CA PRO A 42 2.35 10.33 -19.39
C PRO A 42 1.95 8.91 -19.83
N LEU A 43 2.91 8.00 -19.94
CA LEU A 43 2.70 6.64 -20.43
C LEU A 43 2.26 5.69 -19.32
N ILE A 44 1.13 5.01 -19.53
CA ILE A 44 0.57 4.04 -18.57
C ILE A 44 1.52 2.85 -18.36
N SER A 45 2.16 2.36 -19.42
CA SER A 45 3.11 1.24 -19.33
C SER A 45 4.30 1.58 -18.41
N GLU A 46 4.82 2.79 -18.48
CA GLU A 46 5.91 3.25 -17.61
C GLU A 46 5.44 3.39 -16.15
N LYS A 47 4.21 3.87 -15.92
CA LYS A 47 3.59 3.87 -14.58
C LYS A 47 3.42 2.46 -14.03
N GLN A 48 3.08 1.49 -14.87
CA GLN A 48 2.96 0.09 -14.45
C GLN A 48 4.31 -0.50 -14.07
N SER A 49 5.35 -0.30 -14.91
CA SER A 49 6.72 -0.69 -14.58
C SER A 49 7.20 -0.07 -13.26
N LEU A 50 6.87 1.21 -13.04
CA LEU A 50 7.22 1.90 -11.82
C LEU A 50 6.50 1.36 -10.58
N SER A 51 5.24 0.96 -10.73
CA SER A 51 4.46 0.36 -9.64
C SER A 51 5.07 -0.96 -9.16
N LYS A 52 5.61 -1.78 -10.06
CA LYS A 52 6.35 -3.01 -9.70
C LYS A 52 7.58 -2.73 -8.84
N VAL A 53 8.34 -1.68 -9.19
CA VAL A 53 9.51 -1.24 -8.38
C VAL A 53 9.08 -0.77 -6.99
N LEU A 54 8.00 0.01 -6.90
CA LEU A 54 7.47 0.49 -5.62
C LEU A 54 6.94 -0.64 -4.72
N LEU A 55 6.48 -1.74 -5.30
CA LEU A 55 6.03 -2.93 -4.59
C LEU A 55 7.17 -3.89 -4.21
N ASN A 56 8.40 -3.62 -4.66
CA ASN A 56 9.52 -4.55 -4.59
C ASN A 56 9.14 -5.94 -5.14
N ASP A 57 8.46 -5.97 -6.28
CA ASP A 57 7.98 -7.20 -6.92
C ASP A 57 9.12 -7.94 -7.63
N GLU A 58 10.01 -8.54 -6.86
CA GLU A 58 11.18 -9.26 -7.38
C GLU A 58 10.79 -10.49 -8.22
N ASN A 59 9.63 -11.09 -7.94
CA ASN A 59 9.15 -12.31 -8.59
C ASN A 59 8.17 -12.05 -9.74
N ASN A 60 7.82 -10.80 -10.02
CA ASN A 60 6.79 -10.43 -11.01
C ASN A 60 5.46 -11.15 -10.76
N GLU A 61 5.08 -11.31 -9.49
CA GLU A 61 3.86 -11.99 -9.07
C GLU A 61 2.64 -11.06 -9.11
N LEU A 62 2.87 -9.74 -9.22
CA LEU A 62 1.79 -8.77 -9.27
C LEU A 62 1.17 -8.69 -10.66
N SER A 63 -0.13 -8.43 -10.68
CA SER A 63 -0.87 -8.21 -11.92
C SER A 63 -0.18 -7.13 -12.77
N ASP A 64 0.07 -7.46 -14.05
CA ASP A 64 0.66 -6.58 -15.07
C ASP A 64 -0.10 -5.25 -15.26
N GLY A 65 -1.31 -5.12 -14.68
CA GLY A 65 -2.13 -3.92 -14.76
C GLY A 65 -1.89 -2.87 -13.66
N THR A 66 -1.14 -3.18 -12.60
CA THR A 66 -1.07 -2.32 -11.40
C THR A 66 -0.53 -0.93 -11.71
N ASN A 67 -1.33 0.11 -11.45
CA ASN A 67 -0.95 1.51 -11.64
C ASN A 67 -1.33 2.30 -10.38
N PHE A 68 -0.34 2.67 -9.56
CA PHE A 68 -0.60 3.40 -8.32
C PHE A 68 -1.19 4.79 -8.50
N TRP A 69 -1.02 5.40 -9.68
CA TRP A 69 -1.51 6.73 -10.01
C TRP A 69 -2.87 6.71 -10.72
N ASP A 70 -3.47 5.54 -10.91
CA ASP A 70 -4.84 5.45 -11.39
C ASP A 70 -5.81 5.92 -10.29
N LYS A 71 -6.54 7.00 -10.58
CA LYS A 71 -7.53 7.60 -9.67
C LYS A 71 -8.75 6.70 -9.45
N ASN A 72 -8.98 5.73 -10.33
CA ASN A 72 -10.09 4.80 -10.25
C ASN A 72 -9.70 3.44 -9.66
N ARG A 73 -8.45 3.27 -9.20
CA ARG A 73 -8.04 1.99 -8.62
C ARG A 73 -8.69 1.77 -7.27
N GLN A 74 -9.04 0.53 -7.00
CA GLN A 74 -9.36 0.09 -5.65
C GLN A 74 -8.06 0.03 -4.83
N LEU A 75 -8.09 0.57 -3.61
CA LEU A 75 -6.99 0.43 -2.67
C LEU A 75 -6.92 -1.01 -2.17
N THR A 76 -5.71 -1.52 -1.94
CA THR A 76 -5.55 -2.84 -1.35
C THR A 76 -5.81 -2.80 0.16
N THR A 77 -6.10 -3.96 0.74
CA THR A 77 -6.26 -4.16 2.18
C THR A 77 -5.06 -3.61 2.97
N ASP A 78 -3.84 -3.89 2.52
CA ASP A 78 -2.61 -3.44 3.18
C ASP A 78 -2.39 -1.93 3.10
N GLU A 79 -2.75 -1.30 1.98
CA GLU A 79 -2.66 0.15 1.84
C GLU A 79 -3.61 0.85 2.81
N ILE A 80 -4.88 0.39 2.85
CA ILE A 80 -5.89 0.91 3.78
C ILE A 80 -5.42 0.70 5.22
N ALA A 81 -4.93 -0.50 5.57
CA ALA A 81 -4.43 -0.80 6.91
C ALA A 81 -3.28 0.15 7.30
N CYS A 82 -2.30 0.33 6.42
CA CYS A 82 -1.15 1.21 6.66
C CYS A 82 -1.59 2.66 6.90
N TYR A 83 -2.51 3.19 6.08
CA TYR A 83 -3.01 4.55 6.23
C TYR A 83 -3.80 4.73 7.52
N LEU A 84 -4.72 3.83 7.83
CA LEU A 84 -5.55 3.93 9.03
C LEU A 84 -4.72 3.79 10.31
N GLN A 85 -3.70 2.93 10.33
CA GLN A 85 -2.78 2.85 11.48
C GLN A 85 -2.01 4.15 11.73
N LYS A 86 -1.57 4.83 10.66
CA LYS A 86 -0.94 6.16 10.79
C LYS A 86 -1.90 7.22 11.34
N ILE A 87 -3.19 7.15 10.97
CA ILE A 87 -4.22 8.03 11.52
C ILE A 87 -4.46 7.71 13.00
N ALA A 88 -4.59 6.43 13.34
CA ALA A 88 -4.80 5.96 14.72
C ALA A 88 -3.64 6.34 15.66
N ALA A 89 -2.40 6.27 15.18
CA ALA A 89 -1.23 6.70 15.95
C ALA A 89 -1.31 8.16 16.42
N ASN A 90 -2.05 9.01 15.69
CA ASN A 90 -2.28 10.40 16.05
C ASN A 90 -3.58 10.63 16.86
N ALA A 91 -4.43 9.60 17.00
CA ALA A 91 -5.70 9.66 17.71
C ALA A 91 -5.63 8.91 19.05
N LYS A 92 -5.52 9.66 20.15
CA LYS A 92 -5.24 9.12 21.51
C LYS A 92 -6.23 8.07 22.03
N ASN A 93 -7.44 7.98 21.47
CA ASN A 93 -8.51 7.07 21.94
C ASN A 93 -9.09 6.19 20.81
N THR A 94 -8.29 5.86 19.80
CA THR A 94 -8.75 5.06 18.65
C THR A 94 -7.88 3.83 18.46
N GLN A 95 -8.50 2.72 18.13
CA GLN A 95 -7.86 1.49 17.68
C GLN A 95 -8.44 1.10 16.32
N VAL A 96 -7.56 0.71 15.40
CA VAL A 96 -7.94 0.30 14.04
C VAL A 96 -7.73 -1.19 13.91
N ASN A 97 -8.80 -1.88 13.52
CA ASN A 97 -8.76 -3.29 13.18
C ASN A 97 -8.30 -3.47 11.74
N TYR A 98 -7.69 -4.62 11.44
CA TYR A 98 -7.22 -4.92 10.09
C TYR A 98 -8.43 -4.98 9.12
N PRO A 99 -8.38 -4.35 7.93
CA PRO A 99 -9.47 -4.39 6.98
C PRO A 99 -9.81 -5.83 6.57
N THR A 100 -11.10 -6.13 6.48
CA THR A 100 -11.58 -7.49 6.16
C THR A 100 -12.80 -7.43 5.25
N GLY A 101 -13.15 -8.55 4.64
CA GLY A 101 -14.42 -8.68 3.92
C GLY A 101 -15.61 -8.72 4.89
N LEU A 102 -16.82 -8.45 4.39
CA LEU A 102 -18.02 -8.56 5.23
C LEU A 102 -18.29 -10.00 5.67
N TYR A 103 -18.29 -10.94 4.72
CA TYR A 103 -18.66 -12.34 4.96
C TYR A 103 -17.46 -13.27 4.97
N VAL A 104 -17.51 -14.27 5.84
CA VAL A 104 -16.60 -15.41 5.78
C VAL A 104 -16.96 -16.24 4.55
N PRO A 105 -16.00 -16.61 3.68
CA PRO A 105 -16.28 -17.40 2.49
C PRO A 105 -17.06 -18.68 2.80
N TYR A 106 -18.12 -18.94 2.02
CA TYR A 106 -18.98 -20.12 2.15
C TYR A 106 -19.69 -20.26 3.52
N SER A 107 -19.90 -19.14 4.23
CA SER A 107 -20.57 -19.11 5.52
C SER A 107 -21.65 -18.04 5.57
N THR A 108 -22.56 -18.16 6.54
CA THR A 108 -23.50 -17.10 6.92
C THR A 108 -22.92 -16.14 7.97
N ARG A 109 -21.74 -16.46 8.53
CA ARG A 109 -21.05 -15.63 9.52
C ARG A 109 -20.35 -14.44 8.88
N THR A 110 -20.20 -13.37 9.65
CA THR A 110 -19.43 -12.18 9.24
C THR A 110 -18.09 -12.11 9.96
N HIS A 111 -17.07 -11.56 9.30
CA HIS A 111 -15.79 -11.33 9.97
C HIS A 111 -15.91 -10.32 11.11
N LEU A 112 -16.87 -9.40 11.05
CA LEU A 112 -17.17 -8.46 12.12
C LEU A 112 -17.71 -9.18 13.36
N GLU A 113 -18.65 -10.10 13.20
CA GLU A 113 -19.19 -10.90 14.31
C GLU A 113 -18.09 -11.71 15.01
N ASP A 114 -17.23 -12.37 14.23
CA ASP A 114 -16.09 -13.12 14.76
C ASP A 114 -15.16 -12.20 15.57
N ALA A 115 -14.77 -11.05 15.00
CA ALA A 115 -13.89 -10.09 15.67
C ALA A 115 -14.50 -9.49 16.94
N LEU A 116 -15.80 -9.17 16.96
CA LEU A 116 -16.47 -8.66 18.15
C LEU A 116 -16.53 -9.71 19.26
N ASN A 117 -16.88 -10.95 18.91
CA ASN A 117 -16.99 -12.04 19.86
C ASN A 117 -15.64 -12.41 20.48
N GLU A 118 -14.56 -12.41 19.69
CA GLU A 118 -13.20 -12.66 20.20
C GLU A 118 -12.73 -11.57 21.17
N ASN A 119 -12.97 -10.29 20.85
CA ASN A 119 -12.58 -9.17 21.72
C ASN A 119 -13.37 -9.15 23.04
N ILE A 120 -14.69 -9.35 23.00
CA ILE A 120 -15.51 -9.39 24.22
C ILE A 120 -15.16 -10.59 25.11
N LYS A 121 -14.87 -11.75 24.50
CA LYS A 121 -14.46 -12.95 25.24
C LYS A 121 -13.09 -12.78 25.91
N SER A 122 -12.16 -12.08 25.26
CA SER A 122 -10.81 -11.87 25.77
C SER A 122 -10.75 -10.75 26.83
N ASP A 123 -11.56 -9.71 26.69
CA ASP A 123 -11.67 -8.61 27.64
C ASP A 123 -13.14 -8.18 27.83
N PRO A 124 -13.79 -8.54 28.96
CA PRO A 124 -15.16 -8.13 29.25
C PRO A 124 -15.38 -6.61 29.38
N SER A 125 -14.30 -5.83 29.54
CA SER A 125 -14.34 -4.36 29.59
C SER A 125 -14.16 -3.71 28.21
N TRP A 126 -13.97 -4.52 27.17
CA TRP A 126 -13.92 -4.05 25.79
C TRP A 126 -15.31 -3.59 25.29
N PRO A 127 -15.39 -2.53 24.47
CA PRO A 127 -14.29 -1.69 24.00
C PRO A 127 -13.97 -0.55 24.98
N ASN A 128 -12.69 -0.38 25.30
CA ASN A 128 -12.18 0.71 26.14
C ASN A 128 -11.74 1.97 25.34
N LYS A 129 -11.79 1.90 24.01
CA LYS A 129 -11.44 2.95 23.04
C LYS A 129 -12.40 2.90 21.86
N VAL A 130 -12.41 3.94 21.02
CA VAL A 130 -13.14 3.92 19.75
C VAL A 130 -12.51 2.86 18.83
N GLN A 131 -13.32 1.96 18.31
CA GLN A 131 -12.89 0.86 17.44
C GLN A 131 -13.31 1.15 16.01
N LEU A 132 -12.34 1.12 15.08
CA LEU A 132 -12.60 1.23 13.65
C LEU A 132 -12.50 -0.15 13.01
N PHE A 133 -13.54 -0.54 12.27
CA PHE A 133 -13.59 -1.80 11.51
C PHE A 133 -13.78 -1.47 10.02
N PRO A 134 -12.70 -1.44 9.23
CA PRO A 134 -12.80 -1.23 7.80
C PRO A 134 -13.31 -2.52 7.13
N ILE A 135 -14.44 -2.42 6.44
CA ILE A 135 -15.07 -3.55 5.75
C ILE A 135 -15.10 -3.26 4.25
N ASN A 136 -14.66 -4.22 3.45
CA ASN A 136 -14.77 -4.21 1.98
C ASN A 136 -16.12 -4.79 1.53
#